data_AF-A0A957P2N3-F1
#
_entry.id   AF-A0A957P2N3-F1
#
_cell.length_a   1.000
_cell.length_b   1.000
_cell.length_c   1.000
_cell.angle_alpha   90.00
_cell.angle_beta   90.00
_cell.angle_gamma   90.00
#
_symmetry.space_group_name_H-M   'P 1'
#
loop_
_entity.id
_entity.type
_entity.pdbx_description
1 polymer ?
#
loop_
_entity_poly.entity_id
_entity_poly.type
_entity_poly.pdbx_seq_one_letter_code
_entity_poly.pdbx_strand_id
1 'polypeptide(L)'
;TLVLSDVVGNPLDVIASGPTVPDETTWRDAWTIIEKYGLVEQLPLPILGRIQAGLHGKVAETPKPGADIFAHSQTAIVADNRIAAQAAQTKARALGFNTLLLTTYLQGEAKEVAKVAVSLAREARASGQPVAAPACIILGGETTVRLGEAPGQGGRNQELALAAALDMQGMKDVMVAALATDGTDGPTDSAGGLVDGDTVRRGQQKGLR
;
A
#
# COMPACT_ATOMS: atom_id res chain seq x y z
N THR A 1 18.41 -10.46 -10.00
CA THR A 1 17.75 -9.90 -8.80
C THR A 1 16.37 -10.52 -8.65
N LEU A 2 16.06 -11.05 -7.47
CA LEU A 2 14.70 -11.45 -7.11
C LEU A 2 14.17 -10.42 -6.10
N VAL A 3 13.00 -9.86 -6.37
CA VAL A 3 12.45 -8.72 -5.62
C VAL A 3 11.20 -9.15 -4.85
N LEU A 4 11.19 -8.82 -3.56
CA LEU A 4 9.99 -8.80 -2.73
C LEU A 4 9.53 -7.33 -2.68
N SER A 5 8.42 -6.99 -3.33
CA SER A 5 7.97 -5.61 -3.42
C SER A 5 6.95 -5.28 -2.34
N ASP A 6 7.24 -4.23 -1.57
CA ASP A 6 6.37 -3.57 -0.61
C ASP A 6 5.80 -2.24 -1.15
N VAL A 7 6.10 -1.88 -2.40
CA VAL A 7 5.69 -0.62 -3.01
C VAL A 7 4.55 -0.85 -4.00
N VAL A 8 3.44 -0.12 -3.82
CA VAL A 8 2.28 -0.21 -4.72
C VAL A 8 2.70 0.09 -6.16
N GLY A 9 2.35 -0.82 -7.08
CA GLY A 9 2.67 -0.71 -8.50
C GLY A 9 4.05 -1.24 -8.89
N ASN A 10 4.85 -1.68 -7.93
CA ASN A 10 6.17 -2.27 -8.11
C ASN A 10 7.20 -1.44 -8.94
N PRO A 11 7.34 -0.11 -8.72
CA PRO A 11 8.39 0.68 -9.37
C PRO A 11 9.79 0.23 -8.89
N LEU A 12 10.54 -0.43 -9.77
CA LEU A 12 11.83 -1.07 -9.43
C LEU A 12 12.93 -0.05 -9.05
N ASP A 13 12.85 1.16 -9.58
CA ASP A 13 13.71 2.31 -9.28
C ASP A 13 13.49 2.87 -7.88
N VAL A 14 12.28 2.70 -7.33
CA VAL A 14 11.95 3.09 -5.96
C VAL A 14 12.29 1.99 -4.96
N ILE A 15 12.04 0.72 -5.31
CA ILE A 15 12.31 -0.42 -4.41
C ILE A 15 13.81 -0.48 -4.09
N ALA A 16 14.14 -0.28 -2.81
CA ALA A 16 15.52 -0.18 -2.33
C ALA A 16 16.38 0.87 -3.06
N SER A 17 15.76 1.88 -3.69
CA SER A 17 16.42 2.85 -4.59
C SER A 17 17.06 2.23 -5.85
N GLY A 18 16.51 1.10 -6.32
CA GLY A 18 16.85 0.53 -7.63
C GLY A 18 18.31 0.14 -7.87
N PRO A 19 19.04 -0.48 -6.93
CA PRO A 19 20.50 -0.68 -7.03
C PRO A 19 20.93 -1.60 -8.18
N THR A 20 19.98 -2.31 -8.79
CA THR A 20 20.24 -3.27 -9.88
C THR A 20 19.41 -2.99 -11.13
N VAL A 21 18.78 -1.82 -11.20
CA VAL A 21 18.03 -1.35 -12.37
C VAL A 21 18.58 0.00 -12.86
N PRO A 22 18.31 0.38 -14.11
CA PRO A 22 18.73 1.68 -14.61
C PRO A 22 18.10 2.83 -13.82
N ASP A 23 18.87 3.91 -13.65
CA ASP A 23 18.38 5.17 -13.13
C ASP A 23 18.22 6.15 -14.30
N GLU A 24 16.99 6.62 -14.53
CA GLU A 24 16.68 7.58 -15.61
C GLU A 24 17.04 9.02 -15.23
N THR A 25 17.22 9.30 -13.94
CA THR A 25 17.54 10.65 -13.44
C THR A 25 19.02 10.99 -13.62
N THR A 26 19.34 12.27 -13.50
CA THR A 26 20.69 12.79 -13.72
C THR A 26 21.19 13.62 -12.55
N TRP A 27 22.49 13.93 -12.55
CA TRP A 27 23.06 14.95 -11.68
C TRP A 27 22.32 16.29 -11.78
N ARG A 28 21.78 16.64 -12.96
CA ARG A 28 21.02 17.88 -13.15
C ARG A 28 19.67 17.81 -12.43
N ASP A 29 18.99 16.68 -12.47
CA ASP A 29 17.72 16.50 -11.76
C ASP A 29 17.92 16.61 -10.25
N ALA A 30 18.98 15.97 -9.73
CA ALA A 30 19.37 16.09 -8.33
C ALA A 30 19.63 17.55 -7.94
N TRP A 31 20.37 18.31 -8.75
CA TRP A 31 20.61 19.73 -8.51
C TRP A 31 19.32 20.56 -8.55
N THR A 32 18.43 20.31 -9.52
CA THR A 32 17.14 20.98 -9.63
C THR A 32 16.27 20.75 -8.39
N ILE A 33 16.30 19.56 -7.79
CA ILE A 33 15.63 19.29 -6.51
C ILE A 33 16.25 20.12 -5.38
N ILE A 34 17.58 20.17 -5.29
CA ILE A 34 18.30 20.95 -4.26
C ILE A 34 17.94 22.44 -4.35
N GLU A 35 17.92 23.01 -5.56
CA GLU A 35 17.51 24.41 -5.80
C GLU A 35 16.05 24.63 -5.45
N LYS A 36 15.16 23.77 -5.93
CA LYS A 36 13.70 23.88 -5.74
C LYS A 36 13.31 23.98 -4.26
N TYR A 37 14.01 23.26 -3.39
CA TYR A 37 13.73 23.24 -1.95
C TYR A 37 14.66 24.15 -1.13
N GLY A 38 15.48 24.99 -1.76
CA GLY A 38 16.36 25.94 -1.07
C GLY A 38 17.41 25.28 -0.17
N LEU A 39 17.92 24.10 -0.58
CA LEU A 39 18.79 23.26 0.24
C LEU A 39 20.29 23.54 0.03
N VAL A 40 20.66 24.37 -0.96
CA VAL A 40 22.06 24.60 -1.35
C VAL A 40 22.94 24.97 -0.15
N GLU A 41 22.51 25.92 0.68
CA GLU A 41 23.25 26.39 1.85
C GLU A 41 23.12 25.47 3.08
N GLN A 42 22.16 24.56 3.06
CA GLN A 42 21.88 23.61 4.15
C GLN A 42 22.67 22.29 3.99
N LEU A 43 23.12 21.99 2.77
CA LEU A 43 23.83 20.75 2.49
C LEU A 43 25.28 20.79 3.01
N PRO A 44 25.76 19.69 3.63
CA PRO A 44 27.17 19.52 3.94
C PRO A 44 28.07 19.69 2.71
N LEU A 45 29.20 20.38 2.87
CA LEU A 45 30.16 20.65 1.81
C LEU A 45 30.58 19.41 0.98
N PRO A 46 30.80 18.22 1.58
CA PRO A 46 31.13 17.02 0.79
C PRO A 46 30.03 16.61 -0.20
N ILE A 47 28.76 16.76 0.19
CA ILE A 47 27.61 16.43 -0.67
C ILE A 47 27.51 17.45 -1.80
N LEU A 48 27.59 18.74 -1.47
CA LEU A 48 27.57 19.81 -2.46
C LEU A 48 28.70 19.67 -3.47
N GLY A 49 29.92 19.40 -3.00
CA GLY A 49 31.09 19.16 -3.85
C GLY A 49 30.92 17.95 -4.76
N ARG A 50 30.30 16.86 -4.28
CA ARG A 50 30.01 15.66 -5.08
C ARG A 50 29.03 15.96 -6.21
N ILE A 51 27.91 16.64 -5.91
CA ILE A 51 26.90 17.04 -6.92
C ILE A 51 27.53 17.96 -7.96
N GLN A 52 28.25 18.98 -7.53
CA GLN A 52 28.95 19.91 -8.44
C GLN A 52 29.98 19.19 -9.31
N ALA A 53 30.72 18.24 -8.77
CA ALA A 53 31.65 17.44 -9.57
C ALA A 53 30.92 16.62 -10.66
N GLY A 54 29.76 16.06 -10.35
CA GLY A 54 28.87 15.39 -11.31
C GLY A 54 28.38 16.32 -12.41
N LEU A 55 27.88 17.51 -12.05
CA LEU A 55 27.44 18.53 -13.02
C LEU A 55 28.54 18.97 -13.99
N HIS A 56 29.80 18.97 -13.55
CA HIS A 56 30.96 19.29 -14.38
C HIS A 56 31.58 18.08 -15.09
N GLY A 57 30.94 16.91 -15.06
CA GLY A 57 31.41 15.69 -15.72
C GLY A 57 32.68 15.08 -15.11
N LYS A 58 33.08 15.51 -13.90
CA LYS A 58 34.23 14.93 -13.17
C LYS A 58 33.91 13.59 -12.52
N VAL A 59 32.62 13.29 -12.42
CA VAL A 59 32.07 12.07 -11.85
C VAL A 59 31.07 11.53 -12.85
N ALA A 60 31.15 10.23 -13.15
CA ALA A 60 30.21 9.57 -14.04
C ALA A 60 28.77 9.67 -13.51
N GLU A 61 27.82 9.66 -14.43
CA GLU A 61 26.41 9.55 -14.11
C GLU A 61 26.08 8.15 -13.55
N THR A 62 24.93 8.03 -12.88
CA THR A 62 24.36 6.71 -12.56
C THR A 62 24.09 5.91 -13.84
N PRO A 63 24.20 4.57 -13.82
CA PRO A 63 23.98 3.74 -15.01
C PRO A 63 22.61 3.96 -15.65
N LYS A 64 22.62 4.37 -16.91
CA LYS A 64 21.43 4.74 -17.69
C LYS A 64 20.79 3.54 -18.39
N PRO A 65 19.52 3.65 -18.84
CA PRO A 65 18.91 2.62 -19.67
C PRO A 65 19.80 2.27 -20.88
N GLY A 66 20.02 0.98 -21.10
CA GLY A 66 20.89 0.49 -22.18
C GLY A 66 22.38 0.43 -21.86
N ALA A 67 22.83 0.80 -20.66
CA ALA A 67 24.23 0.62 -20.26
C ALA A 67 24.64 -0.87 -20.23
N ASP A 68 25.84 -1.17 -20.72
CA ASP A 68 26.37 -2.54 -20.84
C ASP A 68 26.39 -3.32 -19.51
N ILE A 69 26.49 -2.61 -18.37
CA ILE A 69 26.44 -3.22 -17.03
C ILE A 69 25.14 -4.01 -16.79
N PHE A 70 24.07 -3.68 -17.52
CA PHE A 70 22.78 -4.36 -17.43
C PHE A 70 22.59 -5.48 -18.46
N ALA A 71 23.53 -5.69 -19.40
CA ALA A 71 23.38 -6.62 -20.53
C ALA A 71 23.12 -8.08 -20.09
N HIS A 72 23.60 -8.46 -18.90
CA HIS A 72 23.40 -9.77 -18.31
C HIS A 72 22.59 -9.72 -17.00
N SER A 73 21.95 -8.59 -16.72
CA SER A 73 21.09 -8.43 -15.55
C SER A 73 19.68 -8.92 -15.84
N GLN A 74 19.07 -9.58 -14.85
CA GLN A 74 17.66 -9.98 -14.88
C GLN A 74 17.04 -9.60 -13.54
N THR A 75 15.85 -9.00 -13.58
CA THR A 75 15.11 -8.63 -12.39
C THR A 75 13.71 -9.20 -12.47
N ALA A 76 13.30 -9.93 -11.44
CA ALA A 76 11.98 -10.54 -11.35
C ALA A 76 11.35 -10.24 -9.99
N ILE A 77 10.09 -9.84 -10.00
CA ILE A 77 9.28 -9.69 -8.80
C ILE A 77 8.74 -11.08 -8.45
N VAL A 78 9.13 -11.58 -7.29
CA VAL A 78 8.77 -12.93 -6.83
C VAL A 78 7.72 -12.92 -5.73
N ALA A 79 7.52 -11.80 -5.05
CA ALA A 79 6.32 -11.54 -4.28
C ALA A 79 5.98 -10.04 -4.27
N ASP A 80 4.70 -9.74 -4.25
CA ASP A 80 4.13 -8.41 -4.15
C ASP A 80 2.68 -8.50 -3.63
N ASN A 81 2.02 -7.35 -3.50
CA ASN A 81 0.62 -7.26 -3.12
C ASN A 81 -0.31 -8.04 -4.07
N ARG A 82 -0.02 -8.05 -5.37
CA ARG A 82 -0.86 -8.70 -6.38
C ARG A 82 -0.84 -10.22 -6.23
N ILE A 83 0.34 -10.80 -6.03
CA ILE A 83 0.54 -12.23 -5.80
C ILE A 83 -0.20 -12.65 -4.53
N ALA A 84 -0.08 -11.88 -3.45
CA ALA A 84 -0.82 -12.13 -2.21
C ALA A 84 -2.34 -12.07 -2.41
N ALA A 85 -2.84 -11.05 -3.10
CA ALA A 85 -4.26 -10.88 -3.37
C ALA A 85 -4.84 -11.97 -4.29
N GLN A 86 -4.07 -12.41 -5.29
CA GLN A 86 -4.43 -13.54 -6.17
C GLN A 86 -4.43 -14.87 -5.42
N ALA A 87 -3.50 -15.08 -4.48
CA ALA A 87 -3.50 -16.25 -3.61
C ALA A 87 -4.75 -16.29 -2.71
N ALA A 88 -5.11 -15.14 -2.10
CA ALA A 88 -6.35 -15.00 -1.33
C ALA A 88 -7.59 -15.28 -2.20
N GLN A 89 -7.62 -14.76 -3.43
CA GLN A 89 -8.70 -15.01 -4.39
C GLN A 89 -8.83 -16.49 -4.72
N THR A 90 -7.71 -17.15 -5.01
CA THR A 90 -7.69 -18.60 -5.32
C THR A 90 -8.21 -19.41 -4.14
N LYS A 91 -7.79 -19.08 -2.92
CA LYS A 91 -8.28 -19.75 -1.71
C LYS A 91 -9.77 -19.51 -1.48
N ALA A 92 -10.26 -18.28 -1.65
CA ALA A 92 -11.69 -17.98 -1.51
C ALA A 92 -12.55 -18.75 -2.52
N ARG A 93 -12.12 -18.88 -3.78
CA ARG A 93 -12.80 -19.74 -4.78
C ARG A 93 -12.85 -21.20 -4.34
N ALA A 94 -11.73 -21.73 -3.83
CA ALA A 94 -11.66 -23.10 -3.33
C ALA A 94 -12.57 -23.36 -2.12
N LEU A 95 -12.94 -22.30 -1.38
CA LEU A 95 -13.90 -22.34 -0.28
C LEU A 95 -15.36 -22.13 -0.73
N GLY A 96 -15.61 -21.97 -2.05
CA GLY A 96 -16.95 -21.85 -2.61
C GLY A 96 -17.47 -20.42 -2.78
N PHE A 97 -16.63 -19.39 -2.60
CA PHE A 97 -17.02 -18.01 -2.85
C PHE A 97 -16.93 -17.64 -4.34
N ASN A 98 -17.88 -16.82 -4.80
CA ASN A 98 -17.72 -16.01 -5.99
C ASN A 98 -16.76 -14.87 -5.66
N THR A 99 -15.69 -14.68 -6.43
CA THR A 99 -14.62 -13.75 -6.06
C THR A 99 -14.42 -12.63 -7.08
N LEU A 100 -14.12 -11.42 -6.60
CA LEU A 100 -13.64 -10.31 -7.43
C LEU A 100 -12.39 -9.70 -6.78
N LEU A 101 -11.27 -9.74 -7.50
CA LEU A 101 -10.10 -8.92 -7.17
C LEU A 101 -10.34 -7.56 -7.82
N LEU A 102 -10.77 -6.58 -7.03
CA LEU A 102 -11.22 -5.29 -7.53
C LEU A 102 -10.03 -4.41 -7.96
N THR A 103 -8.98 -4.37 -7.14
CA THR A 103 -7.77 -3.58 -7.40
C THR A 103 -6.60 -4.09 -6.56
N THR A 104 -5.38 -3.84 -7.02
CA THR A 104 -4.11 -3.98 -6.25
C THR A 104 -3.38 -2.63 -6.13
N TYR A 105 -4.11 -1.54 -6.41
CA TYR A 105 -3.62 -0.16 -6.39
C TYR A 105 -4.46 0.69 -5.42
N LEU A 106 -5.12 0.06 -4.45
CA LEU A 106 -5.92 0.78 -3.46
C LEU A 106 -5.03 1.76 -2.70
N GLN A 107 -5.38 3.03 -2.74
CA GLN A 107 -4.71 4.10 -2.00
C GLN A 107 -5.77 5.07 -1.50
N GLY A 108 -5.43 5.84 -0.47
CA GLY A 108 -6.30 6.87 0.11
C GLY A 108 -6.49 6.69 1.60
N GLU A 109 -7.33 7.54 2.17
CA GLU A 109 -7.60 7.55 3.60
C GLU A 109 -8.39 6.30 4.03
N ALA A 110 -7.88 5.59 5.05
CA ALA A 110 -8.40 4.30 5.50
C ALA A 110 -9.92 4.32 5.78
N LYS A 111 -10.40 5.33 6.52
CA LYS A 111 -11.83 5.48 6.84
C LYS A 111 -12.72 5.77 5.64
N GLU A 112 -12.19 6.40 4.59
CA GLU A 112 -12.96 6.71 3.38
C GLU A 112 -13.04 5.47 2.48
N VAL A 113 -11.94 4.74 2.36
CA VAL A 113 -11.91 3.43 1.69
C VAL A 113 -12.89 2.45 2.35
N ALA A 114 -13.02 2.46 3.67
CA ALA A 114 -13.96 1.60 4.39
C ALA A 114 -15.41 1.80 3.93
N LYS A 115 -15.85 3.05 3.71
CA LYS A 115 -17.20 3.37 3.21
C LYS A 115 -17.43 2.78 1.82
N VAL A 116 -16.42 2.83 0.95
CA VAL A 116 -16.49 2.21 -0.38
C VAL A 116 -16.56 0.69 -0.28
N ALA A 117 -15.77 0.07 0.60
CA ALA A 117 -15.80 -1.38 0.80
C ALA A 117 -17.17 -1.86 1.32
N VAL A 118 -17.76 -1.14 2.27
CA VAL A 118 -19.09 -1.47 2.81
C VAL A 118 -20.19 -1.23 1.78
N SER A 119 -20.11 -0.17 0.96
CA SER A 119 -21.09 0.07 -0.10
C SER A 119 -21.07 -1.03 -1.16
N LEU A 120 -19.89 -1.53 -1.54
CA LEU A 120 -19.74 -2.68 -2.43
C LEU A 120 -20.33 -3.96 -1.84
N ALA A 121 -20.09 -4.22 -0.55
CA ALA A 121 -20.69 -5.38 0.12
C ALA A 121 -22.23 -5.29 0.19
N ARG A 122 -22.75 -4.08 0.42
CA ARG A 122 -24.19 -3.79 0.43
C ARG A 122 -24.82 -4.04 -0.94
N GLU A 123 -24.18 -3.54 -2.00
CA GLU A 123 -24.63 -3.72 -3.39
C GLU A 123 -24.60 -5.21 -3.78
N ALA A 124 -23.50 -5.91 -3.52
CA ALA A 124 -23.37 -7.34 -3.80
C ALA A 124 -24.47 -8.17 -3.13
N ARG A 125 -24.86 -7.81 -1.90
CA ARG A 125 -25.95 -8.47 -1.18
C ARG A 125 -27.33 -8.09 -1.72
N ALA A 126 -27.54 -6.83 -2.11
CA ALA A 126 -28.85 -6.33 -2.53
C ALA A 126 -29.21 -6.74 -3.96
N SER A 127 -28.25 -6.68 -4.90
CA SER A 127 -28.49 -6.86 -6.34
C SER A 127 -27.71 -8.03 -6.94
N GLY A 128 -26.76 -8.61 -6.21
CA GLY A 128 -25.83 -9.60 -6.76
C GLY A 128 -24.73 -9.00 -7.64
N GLN A 129 -24.58 -7.68 -7.66
CA GLN A 129 -23.55 -6.98 -8.43
C GLN A 129 -22.49 -6.32 -7.53
N PRO A 130 -21.22 -6.22 -7.95
CA PRO A 130 -20.65 -6.82 -9.16
C PRO A 130 -20.41 -8.33 -9.04
N VAL A 131 -20.69 -8.92 -7.88
CA VAL A 131 -20.49 -10.35 -7.59
C VAL A 131 -21.63 -10.88 -6.74
N ALA A 132 -22.23 -12.00 -7.16
CA ALA A 132 -23.33 -12.62 -6.44
C ALA A 132 -22.86 -13.32 -5.16
N ALA A 133 -23.71 -13.32 -4.12
CA ALA A 133 -23.48 -14.09 -2.91
C ALA A 133 -23.39 -15.61 -3.19
N PRO A 134 -22.52 -16.38 -2.50
CA PRO A 134 -21.58 -15.96 -1.46
C PRO A 134 -20.37 -15.23 -2.08
N ALA A 135 -20.23 -13.92 -1.82
CA ALA A 135 -19.28 -13.06 -2.51
C ALA A 135 -18.04 -12.79 -1.65
N CYS A 136 -16.87 -12.72 -2.28
CA CYS A 136 -15.62 -12.29 -1.69
C CYS A 136 -14.97 -11.23 -2.58
N ILE A 137 -15.03 -9.97 -2.17
CA ILE A 137 -14.42 -8.84 -2.86
C ILE A 137 -13.06 -8.56 -2.19
N ILE A 138 -12.00 -8.58 -2.99
CA ILE A 138 -10.62 -8.44 -2.52
C ILE A 138 -10.08 -7.12 -3.06
N LEU A 139 -9.54 -6.30 -2.17
CA LEU A 139 -8.86 -5.06 -2.49
C LEU A 139 -7.45 -5.12 -1.89
N GLY A 140 -6.44 -4.94 -2.73
CA GLY A 140 -5.04 -4.83 -2.33
C GLY A 140 -4.50 -3.43 -2.57
N GLY A 141 -3.59 -3.00 -1.71
CA GLY A 141 -2.91 -1.71 -1.81
C GLY A 141 -2.48 -1.22 -0.43
N GLU A 142 -2.31 0.09 -0.30
CA GLU A 142 -1.72 0.75 0.85
C GLU A 142 -2.51 2.02 1.19
N THR A 143 -3.35 1.95 2.23
CA THR A 143 -4.07 3.13 2.73
C THR A 143 -3.22 3.95 3.68
N THR A 144 -3.66 5.16 3.98
CA THR A 144 -3.01 6.06 4.95
C THR A 144 -3.99 6.51 6.01
N VAL A 145 -3.43 6.95 7.14
CA VAL A 145 -4.17 7.61 8.22
C VAL A 145 -3.60 9.01 8.39
N ARG A 146 -4.47 10.03 8.36
CA ARG A 146 -4.07 11.37 8.79
C ARG A 146 -4.14 11.47 10.31
N LEU A 147 -2.98 11.47 10.96
CA LEU A 147 -2.87 11.66 12.40
C LEU A 147 -3.20 13.10 12.80
N GLY A 148 -3.95 13.26 13.91
CA GLY A 148 -4.17 14.54 14.56
C GLY A 148 -3.02 14.92 15.50
N GLU A 149 -3.22 15.96 16.32
CA GLU A 149 -2.17 16.48 17.22
C GLU A 149 -1.80 15.50 18.36
N ALA A 150 -2.77 14.73 18.85
CA ALA A 150 -2.58 13.74 19.92
C ALA A 150 -3.16 12.39 19.47
N PRO A 151 -2.48 11.65 18.58
CA PRO A 151 -2.99 10.39 18.08
C PRO A 151 -3.01 9.33 19.19
N GLY A 152 -4.05 8.50 19.18
CA GLY A 152 -4.06 7.26 19.95
C GLY A 152 -3.18 6.17 19.31
N GLN A 153 -3.38 4.93 19.75
CA GLN A 153 -2.71 3.77 19.19
C GLN A 153 -3.62 3.05 18.18
N GLY A 154 -3.06 2.68 17.03
CA GLY A 154 -3.77 1.99 15.94
C GLY A 154 -3.00 2.07 14.63
N GLY A 155 -3.58 1.51 13.57
CA GLY A 155 -3.02 1.58 12.23
C GLY A 155 -4.10 1.69 11.17
N ARG A 156 -3.68 1.78 9.91
CA ARG A 156 -4.59 2.00 8.77
C ARG A 156 -5.60 0.87 8.58
N ASN A 157 -5.20 -0.37 8.84
CA ASN A 157 -6.08 -1.52 8.66
C ASN A 157 -7.08 -1.61 9.81
N GLN A 158 -6.64 -1.30 11.03
CA GLN A 158 -7.51 -1.16 12.19
C GLN A 158 -8.51 -0.01 12.02
N GLU A 159 -8.09 1.14 11.50
CA GLU A 159 -9.03 2.25 11.22
C GLU A 159 -10.02 1.89 10.12
N LEU A 160 -9.58 1.27 9.03
CA LEU A 160 -10.47 0.80 7.97
C LEU A 160 -11.52 -0.17 8.54
N ALA A 161 -11.08 -1.16 9.33
CA ALA A 161 -11.97 -2.12 9.97
C ALA A 161 -12.96 -1.45 10.94
N LEU A 162 -12.51 -0.50 11.77
CA LEU A 162 -13.39 0.22 12.69
C LEU A 162 -14.40 1.10 11.94
N ALA A 163 -13.96 1.85 10.92
CA ALA A 163 -14.83 2.66 10.09
C ALA A 163 -15.86 1.80 9.34
N ALA A 164 -15.45 0.63 8.84
CA ALA A 164 -16.36 -0.33 8.22
C ALA A 164 -17.40 -0.84 9.22
N ALA A 165 -16.99 -1.21 10.43
CA ALA A 165 -17.89 -1.67 11.49
C ALA A 165 -18.95 -0.62 11.84
N LEU A 166 -18.55 0.65 11.91
CA LEU A 166 -19.45 1.78 12.17
C LEU A 166 -20.47 1.99 11.04
N ASP A 167 -20.07 1.81 9.77
CA ASP A 167 -20.95 2.00 8.60
C ASP A 167 -21.90 0.80 8.35
N MET A 168 -21.46 -0.42 8.69
CA MET A 168 -22.23 -1.65 8.46
C MET A 168 -23.03 -2.14 9.66
N GLN A 169 -23.26 -1.29 10.68
CA GLN A 169 -24.00 -1.69 11.89
C GLN A 169 -25.34 -2.35 11.57
N GLY A 170 -25.56 -3.53 12.14
CA GLY A 170 -26.77 -4.33 11.94
C GLY A 170 -26.87 -5.04 10.58
N MET A 171 -25.86 -4.89 9.69
CA MET A 171 -25.82 -5.68 8.46
C MET A 171 -25.49 -7.14 8.77
N LYS A 172 -26.43 -8.03 8.44
CA LYS A 172 -26.24 -9.47 8.53
C LYS A 172 -25.41 -10.00 7.37
N ASP A 173 -24.70 -11.09 7.61
CA ASP A 173 -23.97 -11.88 6.61
C ASP A 173 -22.92 -11.08 5.82
N VAL A 174 -22.32 -10.07 6.47
CA VAL A 174 -21.23 -9.26 5.91
C VAL A 174 -20.09 -9.19 6.92
N MET A 175 -18.87 -9.36 6.43
CA MET A 175 -17.64 -9.28 7.19
C MET A 175 -16.60 -8.51 6.38
N VAL A 176 -15.82 -7.67 7.06
CA VAL A 176 -14.68 -6.95 6.48
C VAL A 176 -13.42 -7.33 7.26
N ALA A 177 -12.41 -7.77 6.52
CA ALA A 177 -11.07 -8.03 7.03
C ALA A 177 -10.10 -7.05 6.36
N ALA A 178 -9.38 -6.26 7.14
CA ALA A 178 -8.29 -5.41 6.67
C ALA A 178 -7.03 -5.81 7.43
N LEU A 179 -5.99 -6.22 6.71
CA LEU A 179 -4.80 -6.87 7.27
C LEU A 179 -3.53 -6.47 6.50
N ALA A 180 -2.47 -6.18 7.22
CA ALA A 180 -1.12 -6.00 6.71
C ALA A 180 -0.42 -7.35 6.53
N THR A 181 0.26 -7.53 5.40
CA THR A 181 0.91 -8.81 5.04
C THR A 181 2.22 -9.05 5.78
N ASP A 182 2.83 -8.01 6.34
CA ASP A 182 4.01 -8.08 7.21
C ASP A 182 3.66 -8.45 8.67
N GLY A 183 2.36 -8.48 9.00
CA GLY A 183 1.86 -8.83 10.32
C GLY A 183 1.77 -7.66 11.30
N THR A 184 2.00 -6.42 10.88
CA THR A 184 1.99 -5.24 11.76
C THR A 184 1.22 -4.07 11.15
N ASP A 185 0.38 -3.41 11.93
CA ASP A 185 -0.45 -2.29 11.50
C ASP A 185 -0.28 -1.10 12.45
N GLY A 186 0.45 -0.08 12.00
CA GLY A 186 0.86 1.05 12.84
C GLY A 186 1.79 0.63 13.98
N PRO A 187 1.94 1.43 15.05
CA PRO A 187 2.73 1.09 16.23
C PRO A 187 1.96 0.11 17.15
N THR A 188 1.55 -1.04 16.63
CA THR A 188 0.77 -2.06 17.35
C THR A 188 1.34 -3.46 17.16
N ASP A 189 0.83 -4.43 17.92
CA ASP A 189 1.13 -5.86 17.77
C ASP A 189 0.08 -6.60 16.92
N SER A 190 -0.84 -5.86 16.29
CA SER A 190 -1.88 -6.39 15.41
C SER A 190 -1.50 -6.19 13.94
N ALA A 191 -1.92 -7.12 13.08
CA ALA A 191 -1.85 -6.95 11.63
C ALA A 191 -3.01 -6.10 11.08
N GLY A 192 -4.05 -5.82 11.86
CA GLY A 192 -5.23 -5.09 11.38
C GLY A 192 -6.50 -5.40 12.16
N GLY A 193 -7.63 -5.56 11.46
CA GLY A 193 -8.93 -5.81 12.08
C GLY A 193 -9.87 -6.68 11.25
N LEU A 194 -10.70 -7.46 11.95
CA LEU A 194 -11.78 -8.27 11.40
C LEU A 194 -13.09 -7.88 12.08
N VAL A 195 -14.07 -7.46 11.28
CA VAL A 195 -15.33 -6.90 11.80
C VAL A 195 -16.53 -7.42 11.02
N ASP A 196 -17.69 -7.44 11.67
CA ASP A 196 -19.01 -7.74 11.08
C ASP A 196 -20.04 -6.70 11.55
N GLY A 197 -21.28 -6.80 11.09
CA GLY A 197 -22.35 -5.88 11.47
C GLY A 197 -22.73 -5.90 12.96
N ASP A 198 -22.25 -6.86 13.74
CA ASP A 198 -22.47 -6.98 15.19
C ASP A 198 -21.30 -6.38 16.02
N THR A 199 -20.18 -6.02 15.39
CA THR A 199 -18.98 -5.53 16.10
C THR A 199 -19.29 -4.36 17.03
N VAL A 200 -20.00 -3.34 16.56
CA VAL A 200 -20.28 -2.14 17.37
C VAL A 200 -21.15 -2.49 18.58
N ARG A 201 -22.17 -3.33 18.38
CA ARG A 201 -23.02 -3.82 19.48
C ARG A 201 -22.19 -4.58 20.51
N ARG A 202 -21.26 -5.44 20.10
CA ARG A 202 -20.33 -6.12 21.01
C ARG A 202 -19.44 -5.14 21.78
N GLY A 203 -18.99 -4.06 21.13
CA GLY A 203 -18.21 -2.99 21.77
C GLY A 203 -19.02 -2.24 22.84
N GLN A 204 -20.24 -1.84 22.50
CA GLN A 204 -21.16 -1.15 23.44
C GLN A 204 -21.49 -2.01 24.66
N GLN A 205 -21.70 -3.32 24.47
CA GLN A 205 -21.92 -4.27 25.57
C GLN A 205 -20.71 -4.39 26.52
N LYS A 206 -19.51 -4.01 26.06
CA LYS A 206 -18.28 -3.93 26.86
C LYS A 206 -17.99 -2.52 27.39
N GLY A 207 -18.91 -1.56 27.20
CA GLY A 207 -18.76 -0.19 27.67
C GLY A 207 -17.87 0.71 26.79
N LEU A 208 -17.52 0.26 25.59
CA LEU A 208 -16.84 1.10 24.59
C LEU A 208 -17.86 2.08 23.99
N ARG A 209 -17.44 3.34 23.81
CA ARG A 209 -18.27 4.44 23.31
C ARG A 209 -17.78 4.92 21.96
#